data_AF-M4FIP7-F1
#
_entry.id   AF-M4FIP7-F1
#
_cell.length_a   1.000
_cell.length_b   1.000
_cell.length_c   1.000
_cell.angle_alpha   90.00
_cell.angle_beta   90.00
_cell.angle_gamma   90.00
#
_symmetry.space_group_name_H-M   'P 1'
#
loop_
_entity.id
_entity.type
_entity.pdbx_description
1 polymer ?
#
loop_
_entity_poly.entity_id
_entity_poly.type
_entity_poly.pdbx_seq_one_letter_code
_entity_poly.pdbx_strand_id
1 'polypeptide(L)'
;MLHQPASAYYRARTPEFLLEVEELHKVREMITRVYAVRTGKPFWVVSEDMERDVFMSADEAKAYGLVDIVGDEMIDKHCDTDPVWFPEMFKDW
;
A
#
# COMPACT_ATOMS: atom_id res chain seq x y z
N MET A 1 -3.90 3.29 1.34
CA MET A 1 -3.11 4.53 1.49
C MET A 1 -1.67 4.19 1.21
N LEU A 2 -0.99 5.01 0.39
CA LEU A 2 0.44 4.91 0.12
C LEU A 2 1.12 6.13 0.76
N HIS A 3 2.22 5.90 1.50
CA HIS A 3 2.97 6.94 2.17
C HIS A 3 4.41 6.48 2.45
N GLN A 4 5.32 7.43 2.56
CA GLN A 4 6.69 7.23 3.01
C GLN A 4 6.77 6.65 4.43
N PRO A 5 7.82 5.88 4.75
CA PRO A 5 8.10 5.53 6.13
C PRO A 5 8.40 6.79 6.95
N ALA A 6 7.98 6.78 8.20
CA ALA A 6 8.26 7.85 9.14
C ALA A 6 9.10 7.33 10.31
N SER A 7 10.03 8.14 10.79
CA SER A 7 10.70 7.93 12.08
C SER A 7 10.20 8.97 13.08
N ALA A 8 10.14 8.60 14.35
CA ALA A 8 9.79 9.54 15.40
C ALA A 8 10.94 10.54 15.61
N TYR A 9 10.61 11.82 15.78
CA TYR A 9 11.61 12.79 16.18
C TYR A 9 12.11 12.46 17.59
N TYR A 10 13.40 12.18 17.75
CA TYR A 10 14.02 12.03 19.06
C TYR A 10 15.25 12.92 19.19
N ARG A 11 15.46 13.47 20.39
CA ARG A 11 16.63 14.30 20.68
C ARG A 11 17.86 13.42 20.78
N ALA A 12 18.71 13.48 19.76
CA ALA A 12 20.00 12.83 19.73
C ALA A 12 21.13 13.85 19.55
N ARG A 13 22.37 13.42 19.81
CA ARG A 13 23.55 14.15 19.37
C ARG A 13 23.67 14.06 17.84
N THR A 14 24.39 15.00 17.23
CA THR A 14 24.47 15.15 15.77
C THR A 14 24.93 13.88 15.04
N PRO A 15 25.98 13.15 15.47
CA PRO A 15 26.42 11.94 14.77
C PRO A 15 25.35 10.85 14.71
N GLU A 16 24.65 10.62 15.83
CA GLU A 16 23.59 9.62 15.95
C GLU A 16 22.36 10.00 15.12
N PHE A 17 22.03 11.29 15.06
CA PHE A 17 20.98 11.79 14.18
C PHE A 17 21.31 11.55 12.69
N LEU A 18 22.55 11.77 12.27
CA LEU A 18 22.96 11.52 10.88
C LEU A 18 22.88 10.04 10.51
N LEU A 19 23.28 9.15 11.41
CA LEU A 19 23.14 7.70 11.21
C LEU A 19 21.68 7.30 11.04
N GLU A 20 20.78 7.84 11.86
CA GLU A 20 19.35 7.55 11.77
C GLU A 20 18.74 8.06 10.46
N VAL A 21 19.12 9.26 10.01
CA VAL A 21 18.67 9.79 8.71
C VAL A 21 19.14 8.90 7.55
N GLU A 22 20.36 8.39 7.62
CA GLU A 22 20.90 7.46 6.62
C GLU A 22 20.10 6.14 6.60
N GLU A 23 19.78 5.58 7.76
CA GLU A 23 18.97 4.36 7.87
C GLU A 23 17.53 4.59 7.38
N LEU A 24 16.90 5.71 7.76
CA LEU A 24 15.58 6.07 7.26
C LEU A 24 15.57 6.20 5.73
N HIS A 25 16.63 6.75 5.15
CA HIS A 25 16.77 6.84 3.71
C HIS A 25 16.87 5.46 3.04
N LYS A 26 17.65 4.53 3.61
CA LYS A 26 17.75 3.14 3.14
C LYS A 26 16.42 2.42 3.22
N VAL A 27 15.69 2.58 4.33
CA VAL A 27 14.35 1.99 4.51
C VAL A 27 13.38 2.54 3.47
N ARG A 28 13.38 3.85 3.23
CA ARG A 28 12.56 4.46 2.17
C ARG A 28 12.87 3.85 0.81
N GLU A 29 14.14 3.78 0.43
CA GLU A 29 14.54 3.24 -0.88
C GLU A 29 14.13 1.77 -1.03
N MET A 30 14.34 0.95 0.00
CA MET A 30 13.97 -0.46 0.01
C MET A 30 12.46 -0.66 -0.20
N ILE A 31 11.64 0.08 0.55
CA ILE A 31 10.18 0.02 0.45
C ILE A 31 9.73 0.45 -0.95
N THR A 32 10.25 1.56 -1.47
CA THR A 32 9.91 2.04 -2.82
C THR A 32 10.29 1.02 -3.89
N ARG A 33 11.43 0.33 -3.78
CA ARG A 33 11.82 -0.76 -4.71
C ARG A 33 10.83 -1.92 -4.66
N VAL A 34 10.37 -2.32 -3.46
CA VAL A 34 9.38 -3.39 -3.31
C VAL A 34 8.07 -3.01 -4.01
N TYR A 35 7.55 -1.80 -3.76
CA TYR A 35 6.34 -1.32 -4.44
C TYR A 35 6.52 -1.25 -5.96
N ALA A 36 7.64 -0.75 -6.46
CA ALA A 36 7.92 -0.69 -7.89
C ALA A 36 7.85 -2.08 -8.55
N VAL A 37 8.47 -3.09 -7.92
CA VAL A 37 8.42 -4.48 -8.43
C VAL A 37 7.01 -5.05 -8.37
N ARG A 38 6.27 -4.84 -7.27
CA ARG A 38 4.94 -5.44 -7.08
C ARG A 38 3.85 -4.79 -7.93
N THR A 39 3.94 -3.49 -8.14
CA THR A 39 2.98 -2.72 -8.95
C THR A 39 3.34 -2.67 -10.43
N GLY A 40 4.58 -3.03 -10.78
CA GLY A 40 5.12 -2.89 -12.15
C GLY A 40 5.40 -1.44 -12.55
N LYS A 41 5.27 -0.47 -11.63
CA LYS A 41 5.53 0.94 -11.91
C LYS A 41 7.03 1.27 -11.82
N PRO A 42 7.50 2.28 -12.57
CA PRO A 42 8.86 2.79 -12.41
C PRO A 42 9.12 3.27 -10.98
N PHE A 43 10.33 3.06 -10.47
CA PHE A 43 10.74 3.47 -9.11
C PHE A 43 10.45 4.95 -8.82
N TRP A 44 10.71 5.84 -9.77
CA TRP A 44 10.54 7.28 -9.58
C TRP A 44 9.06 7.67 -9.41
N VAL A 45 8.12 6.99 -10.08
CA VAL A 45 6.67 7.22 -9.92
C VAL A 45 6.26 6.87 -8.50
N VAL A 46 6.61 5.67 -8.03
CA VAL A 46 6.29 5.23 -6.67
C VAL A 46 6.95 6.14 -5.62
N SER A 47 8.19 6.58 -5.86
CA SER A 47 8.91 7.48 -4.96
C SER A 47 8.21 8.84 -4.81
N GLU A 48 7.65 9.38 -5.90
CA GLU A 48 6.91 10.63 -5.91
C GLU A 48 5.53 10.47 -5.25
N ASP A 49 4.81 9.40 -5.59
CA ASP A 49 3.49 9.11 -5.02
C ASP A 49 3.53 8.85 -3.50
N MET A 50 4.66 8.36 -2.97
CA MET A 50 4.86 8.14 -1.54
C MET A 50 5.16 9.42 -0.75
N GLU A 51 5.49 10.54 -1.39
CA GLU A 51 5.93 11.76 -0.69
C GLU A 51 4.85 12.37 0.21
N ARG A 52 3.58 12.15 -0.15
CA ARG A 52 2.42 12.53 0.63
C ARG A 52 1.49 11.33 0.81
N ASP A 53 0.67 11.38 1.84
CA ASP A 53 -0.40 10.40 2.01
C ASP A 53 -1.33 10.45 0.81
N VAL A 54 -1.30 9.39 0.01
CA VAL A 54 -2.26 9.19 -1.08
C VAL A 54 -3.26 8.14 -0.61
N PHE A 55 -4.51 8.57 -0.46
CA PHE A 55 -5.63 7.67 -0.24
C PHE A 55 -6.19 7.24 -1.60
N MET A 56 -6.48 5.95 -1.72
CA MET A 56 -6.99 5.35 -2.95
C MET A 56 -8.24 4.56 -2.59
N SER A 57 -9.26 4.65 -3.44
CA SER A 57 -10.39 3.71 -3.46
C SER A 57 -9.90 2.30 -3.83
N ALA A 58 -10.79 1.30 -3.71
CA ALA A 58 -10.46 -0.06 -4.13
C ALA A 58 -10.12 -0.14 -5.63
N ASP A 59 -10.87 0.58 -6.46
CA ASP A 59 -10.64 0.66 -7.91
C ASP A 59 -9.33 1.37 -8.25
N GLU A 60 -9.01 2.47 -7.56
CA GLU A 60 -7.75 3.18 -7.73
C GLU A 60 -6.56 2.33 -7.30
N ALA A 61 -6.68 1.59 -6.19
CA ALA A 61 -5.65 0.66 -5.74
C ALA A 61 -5.43 -0.49 -6.74
N LYS A 62 -6.52 -0.99 -7.36
CA LYS A 62 -6.44 -2.00 -8.42
C LYS A 62 -5.76 -1.45 -9.66
N ALA A 63 -6.18 -0.27 -10.12
CA ALA A 63 -5.55 0.42 -11.26
C ALA A 63 -4.08 0.77 -10.99
N TYR A 64 -3.71 1.02 -9.74
CA TYR A 64 -2.33 1.23 -9.33
C TYR A 64 -1.50 -0.06 -9.34
N GLY A 65 -2.14 -1.24 -9.29
CA GLY A 65 -1.47 -2.53 -9.18
C GLY A 65 -1.12 -2.92 -7.73
N LEU A 66 -1.82 -2.34 -6.74
CA LEU A 66 -1.68 -2.70 -5.32
C LEU A 66 -2.54 -3.91 -4.95
N VAL A 67 -3.66 -4.11 -5.64
CA VAL A 67 -4.59 -5.22 -5.45
C VAL A 67 -4.99 -5.78 -6.81
N ASP A 68 -5.31 -7.07 -6.86
CA ASP A 68 -5.67 -7.73 -8.12
C ASP A 68 -7.16 -7.56 -8.46
N ILE A 69 -8.04 -7.65 -7.46
CA ILE A 69 -9.49 -7.78 -7.63
C ILE A 69 -10.24 -7.02 -6.52
N VAL A 70 -11.33 -6.34 -6.88
CA VAL A 70 -12.27 -5.72 -5.94
C VAL A 70 -13.41 -6.70 -5.67
N GLY A 71 -13.76 -6.89 -4.39
CA GLY A 71 -14.67 -7.97 -3.95
C GLY A 71 -16.04 -7.99 -4.64
N ASP A 72 -16.66 -6.84 -4.91
CA ASP A 72 -17.98 -6.79 -5.54
C ASP A 72 -17.97 -7.35 -6.98
N GLU A 73 -16.83 -7.28 -7.69
CA GLU A 73 -16.68 -7.91 -9.01
C GLU A 73 -16.71 -9.46 -8.95
N MET A 74 -16.40 -10.04 -7.78
CA MET A 74 -16.47 -11.49 -7.55
C MET A 74 -17.89 -11.93 -7.23
N ILE A 75 -18.69 -11.07 -6.60
CA ILE A 75 -20.09 -11.34 -6.26
C ILE A 75 -20.89 -11.47 -7.56
N ASP A 76 -20.74 -10.54 -8.50
CA ASP A 76 -21.49 -10.58 -9.77
C ASP A 76 -21.11 -11.76 -10.69
N LYS A 77 -19.89 -12.31 -10.58
CA LYS A 77 -19.45 -13.48 -11.38
C LYS A 77 -19.79 -14.83 -10.77
N HIS A 78 -20.20 -14.87 -9.50
CA HIS A 78 -20.55 -16.11 -8.79
C HIS A 78 -21.99 -16.15 -8.24
N CYS A 79 -22.68 -15.00 -8.17
CA CYS A 79 -24.08 -14.93 -7.74
C CYS A 79 -25.06 -15.66 -8.67
N ASP A 80 -24.67 -15.92 -9.93
CA ASP A 80 -25.51 -16.68 -10.84
C ASP A 80 -25.32 -18.21 -10.74
N THR A 81 -24.33 -18.72 -9.97
CA THR A 81 -24.08 -20.18 -9.95
C THR A 81 -23.69 -20.85 -8.63
N ASP A 82 -23.45 -20.17 -7.50
CA ASP A 82 -23.12 -20.90 -6.26
C ASP A 82 -23.61 -20.25 -4.94
N PRO A 83 -24.62 -20.80 -4.24
CA PRO A 83 -25.17 -20.24 -3.00
C PRO A 83 -24.27 -20.43 -1.75
N VAL A 84 -23.06 -20.97 -1.90
CA VAL A 84 -22.22 -21.41 -0.77
C VAL A 84 -21.27 -20.32 -0.23
N TRP A 85 -21.04 -19.23 -0.98
CA TRP A 85 -19.98 -18.25 -0.67
C TRP A 85 -20.39 -17.05 0.20
N PHE A 86 -21.65 -16.92 0.60
CA PHE A 86 -22.06 -15.95 1.61
C PHE A 86 -22.36 -16.68 2.93
N PRO A 87 -21.40 -16.77 3.88
CA PRO A 87 -21.70 -17.20 5.23
C PRO A 87 -22.80 -16.31 5.81
N GLU A 88 -23.85 -16.91 6.36
CA GLU A 88 -24.99 -16.19 6.97
C GLU A 88 -24.58 -15.19 8.06
N MET A 89 -23.33 -15.25 8.53
CA MET A 89 -22.69 -14.38 9.50
C MET A 89 -22.58 -12.90 9.09
N PHE A 90 -22.77 -12.56 7.81
CA PHE A 90 -22.73 -11.17 7.32
C PHE A 90 -24.12 -10.56 7.02
N LYS A 91 -25.21 -11.25 7.33
CA LYS A 91 -26.58 -10.75 7.07
C LYS A 91 -27.04 -9.65 8.04
N ASP A 92 -26.36 -9.49 9.17
CA ASP A 92 -26.78 -8.60 10.27
C ASP A 92 -25.81 -7.41 10.51
N TRP A 93 -24.94 -7.10 9.55
CA TRP A 93 -24.08 -5.90 9.57
C TRP A 93 -24.56 -4.85 8.56
#